data_AF-A0A6C0J2P2-F1
#
_entry.id   AF-A0A6C0J2P2-F1
#
_cell.length_a   1.000
_cell.length_b   1.000
_cell.length_c   1.000
_cell.angle_alpha   90.00
_cell.angle_beta   90.00
_cell.angle_gamma   90.00
#
_symmetry.space_group_name_H-M   'P 1'
#
loop_
_entity.id
_entity.type
_entity.pdbx_description
1 polymer ?
#
loop_
_entity_poly.entity_id
_entity_poly.type
_entity_poly.pdbx_seq_one_letter_code
_entity_poly.pdbx_strand_id
1 'polypeptide(L)'
;MRNQGVNRMPSVKGHIVNLTANLVIVGLVYLICGIVVSWMISNTFPHYDESWKKQSVSMQILDVAAEVSMLVILAFWSSYAVDWIIPILPVAPILEKYIETFGGRMIFLYAVFLFIHDLDEKLTYLYTEFLGKA
;
A
#
# COMPACT_ATOMS: atom_id res chain seq x y z
N MET A 1 -22.15 28.62 -7.46
CA MET A 1 -22.87 27.62 -8.29
C MET A 1 -22.69 26.25 -7.63
N ARG A 2 -23.76 25.66 -7.07
CA ARG A 2 -23.69 24.32 -6.46
C ARG A 2 -23.75 23.29 -7.58
N ASN A 3 -22.71 22.48 -7.72
CA ASN A 3 -22.69 21.38 -8.68
C ASN A 3 -23.80 20.38 -8.28
N GLN A 4 -24.90 20.33 -9.05
CA GLN A 4 -26.03 19.42 -8.81
C GLN A 4 -25.94 18.12 -9.65
N GLY A 5 -24.86 17.96 -10.42
CA GLY A 5 -24.62 16.75 -11.22
C GLY A 5 -24.08 15.57 -10.42
N VAL A 6 -23.77 14.48 -11.14
CA VAL A 6 -23.22 13.21 -10.61
C VAL A 6 -21.97 13.39 -9.74
N ASN A 7 -21.23 14.49 -9.92
CA ASN A 7 -20.02 14.84 -9.16
C ASN A 7 -20.29 15.70 -7.91
N ARG A 8 -21.51 15.71 -7.37
CA ARG A 8 -21.84 16.48 -6.16
C ARG A 8 -21.14 15.88 -4.94
N MET A 9 -20.27 16.66 -4.30
CA MET A 9 -19.68 16.26 -3.02
C MET A 9 -20.80 16.11 -1.97
N PRO A 10 -20.85 14.97 -1.25
CA PRO A 10 -21.84 14.77 -0.22
C PRO A 10 -21.63 15.73 0.95
N SER A 11 -22.73 16.07 1.63
CA SER A 11 -22.67 16.93 2.81
C SER A 11 -22.04 16.17 3.98
N VAL A 12 -20.98 16.73 4.55
CA VAL A 12 -20.30 16.18 5.74
C VAL A 12 -20.87 16.72 7.07
N LYS A 13 -21.85 17.62 7.02
CA LYS A 13 -22.45 18.22 8.23
C LYS A 13 -23.01 17.13 9.15
N GLY A 14 -22.63 17.17 10.42
CA GLY A 14 -23.05 16.18 11.43
C GLY A 14 -22.20 14.90 11.47
N HIS A 15 -21.33 14.67 10.49
CA HIS A 15 -20.48 13.47 10.41
C HIS A 15 -18.99 13.77 10.48
N ILE A 16 -18.58 15.04 10.62
CA ILE A 16 -17.16 15.46 10.55
C ILE A 16 -16.30 14.65 11.52
N VAL A 17 -16.67 14.60 12.81
CA VAL A 17 -15.89 13.91 13.85
C VAL A 17 -15.77 12.42 13.55
N ASN A 18 -16.88 11.74 13.25
CA ASN A 18 -16.89 10.30 12.95
C ASN A 18 -16.11 9.98 11.67
N LEU A 19 -16.23 10.84 10.64
CA LEU A 19 -15.50 10.71 9.38
C LEU A 19 -13.99 10.82 9.62
N THR A 20 -13.55 11.84 10.35
CA THR A 20 -12.13 12.03 10.67
C THR A 20 -11.57 10.92 11.54
N ALA A 21 -12.33 10.47 12.54
CA ALA A 21 -11.91 9.38 13.41
C ALA A 21 -11.80 8.05 12.64
N ASN A 22 -12.76 7.73 11.77
CA ASN A 22 -12.66 6.59 10.87
C ASN A 22 -11.39 6.69 10.01
N LEU A 23 -11.11 7.82 9.37
CA LEU A 23 -9.90 7.98 8.56
C LEU A 23 -8.60 7.72 9.35
N VAL A 24 -8.52 8.18 10.60
CA VAL A 24 -7.36 7.91 11.46
C VAL A 24 -7.26 6.43 11.78
N ILE A 25 -8.37 5.78 12.18
CA ILE A 25 -8.36 4.35 12.51
C ILE A 25 -7.96 3.52 11.29
N VAL A 26 -8.52 3.83 10.12
CA VAL A 26 -8.16 3.19 8.85
C VAL A 26 -6.67 3.34 8.59
N GLY A 27 -6.12 4.54 8.78
CA GLY A 27 -4.70 4.77 8.62
C GLY A 27 -3.83 3.94 9.56
N LEU A 28 -4.22 3.81 10.83
CA LEU A 28 -3.51 2.97 11.80
C LEU A 28 -3.60 1.49 11.46
N VAL A 29 -4.75 1.00 10.99
CA VAL A 29 -4.92 -0.39 10.55
C VAL A 29 -4.01 -0.68 9.36
N TYR A 30 -3.99 0.18 8.35
CA TYR A 30 -3.11 0.01 7.19
C TYR A 30 -1.63 0.11 7.55
N LEU A 31 -1.26 0.93 8.54
CA LEU A 31 0.11 0.96 9.07
C LEU A 31 0.51 -0.38 9.67
N ILE A 32 -0.36 -0.99 10.49
CA ILE A 32 -0.12 -2.32 11.07
C ILE A 32 -0.01 -3.37 9.97
N CYS A 33 -0.91 -3.34 8.98
CA CYS A 33 -0.83 -4.24 7.82
C CYS A 33 0.50 -4.08 7.08
N GLY A 34 0.96 -2.85 6.87
CA GLY A 34 2.26 -2.58 6.24
C GLY A 34 3.44 -3.14 7.02
N ILE A 35 3.44 -3.01 8.35
CA ILE A 35 4.46 -3.61 9.23
C ILE A 35 4.47 -5.14 9.08
N VAL A 36 3.30 -5.78 9.13
CA VAL A 36 3.17 -7.24 9.00
C VAL A 36 3.64 -7.71 7.62
N VAL A 37 3.18 -7.04 6.55
CA VAL A 37 3.57 -7.37 5.17
C VAL A 37 5.06 -7.20 4.98
N SER A 38 5.64 -6.11 5.47
CA SER A 38 7.09 -5.88 5.37
C SER A 38 7.88 -6.97 6.09
N TRP A 39 7.46 -7.35 7.30
CA TRP A 39 8.08 -8.44 8.04
C TRP A 39 7.98 -9.78 7.30
N MET A 40 6.82 -10.07 6.69
CA MET A 40 6.63 -11.29 5.90
C MET A 40 7.57 -11.31 4.69
N ILE A 41 7.68 -10.20 3.97
CA ILE A 41 8.55 -10.08 2.78
C ILE A 41 10.02 -10.22 3.17
N SER A 42 10.48 -9.49 4.19
CA SER A 42 11.87 -9.56 4.63
C SER A 42 12.28 -10.98 5.06
N ASN A 43 11.34 -11.76 5.61
CA ASN A 43 11.62 -13.14 6.02
C ASN A 43 11.47 -14.17 4.88
N THR A 44 10.81 -13.80 3.78
CA THR A 44 10.53 -14.71 2.65
C THR A 44 11.57 -14.56 1.53
N PHE A 45 12.03 -13.34 1.27
CA PHE A 45 12.94 -13.05 0.17
C PHE A 45 14.38 -12.90 0.64
N PRO A 46 15.36 -13.29 -0.19
CA PRO A 46 16.77 -13.10 0.12
C PRO A 46 17.07 -11.61 0.26
N HIS A 47 17.88 -11.27 1.27
CA HIS A 47 18.26 -9.89 1.53
C HIS A 47 19.17 -9.36 0.43
N TYR A 48 19.19 -8.05 0.26
CA TYR A 48 20.15 -7.43 -0.66
C TYR A 48 21.57 -7.49 -0.07
N ASP A 49 22.38 -8.43 -0.56
CA ASP A 49 23.76 -8.60 -0.13
C ASP A 49 24.72 -8.93 -1.29
N GLU A 50 26.01 -9.06 -0.98
CA GLU A 50 27.03 -9.45 -1.96
C GLU A 50 26.82 -10.85 -2.55
N SER A 51 26.03 -11.71 -1.90
CA SER A 51 25.69 -13.04 -2.44
C SER A 51 24.59 -12.94 -3.50
N TRP A 52 23.60 -12.08 -3.29
CA TRP A 52 22.53 -11.77 -4.22
C TRP A 52 23.07 -11.11 -5.50
N LYS A 53 24.00 -10.16 -5.35
CA LYS A 53 24.66 -9.48 -6.48
C LYS A 53 25.44 -10.43 -7.40
N LYS A 54 25.95 -11.55 -6.86
CA LYS A 54 26.70 -12.57 -7.63
C LYS A 54 25.81 -13.53 -8.41
N GLN A 55 24.50 -13.50 -8.17
CA GLN A 55 23.56 -14.32 -8.94
C GLN A 55 23.49 -13.88 -10.39
N SER A 56 23.04 -14.77 -11.27
CA SER A 56 22.79 -14.42 -12.66
C SER A 56 21.69 -13.38 -12.77
N VAL A 57 21.81 -12.50 -13.76
CA VAL A 57 20.88 -11.40 -14.02
C VAL A 57 19.42 -11.88 -14.14
N SER A 58 19.19 -13.02 -14.76
CA SER A 58 17.86 -13.64 -14.85
C SER A 58 17.27 -14.00 -13.50
N MET A 59 18.10 -14.44 -12.55
CA MET A 59 17.68 -14.81 -11.20
C MET A 59 17.38 -13.55 -10.38
N GLN A 60 18.17 -12.48 -10.53
CA GLN A 60 17.90 -11.19 -9.89
C GLN A 60 16.59 -10.57 -10.36
N ILE A 61 16.31 -10.57 -11.66
CA ILE A 61 15.04 -10.09 -12.21
C ILE A 61 13.88 -10.95 -11.67
N LEU A 62 14.02 -12.28 -11.68
CA LEU A 62 12.95 -13.17 -11.24
C LEU A 62 12.67 -13.01 -9.75
N ASP A 63 13.71 -12.86 -8.92
CA ASP A 63 13.58 -12.58 -7.49
C ASP A 63 12.80 -11.28 -7.24
N VAL A 64 13.22 -10.18 -7.86
CA VAL A 64 12.53 -8.88 -7.74
C VAL A 64 11.11 -8.95 -8.28
N ALA A 65 10.88 -9.63 -9.42
CA ALA A 65 9.55 -9.79 -9.98
C ALA A 65 8.64 -10.61 -9.05
N ALA A 66 9.16 -11.64 -8.40
CA ALA A 66 8.44 -12.45 -7.42
C ALA A 66 8.13 -11.63 -6.15
N GLU A 67 9.09 -10.84 -5.67
CA GLU A 67 8.94 -9.96 -4.51
C GLU A 67 7.85 -8.91 -4.75
N VAL A 68 7.89 -8.23 -5.90
CA VAL A 68 6.84 -7.27 -6.32
C VAL A 68 5.49 -7.96 -6.50
N SER A 69 5.44 -9.15 -7.10
CA SER A 69 4.18 -9.88 -7.30
C SER A 69 3.53 -10.26 -5.97
N MET A 70 4.33 -10.75 -5.02
CA MET A 70 3.87 -11.08 -3.67
C MET A 70 3.33 -9.84 -2.95
N LEU A 71 4.02 -8.69 -3.09
CA LEU A 71 3.54 -7.42 -2.55
C LEU A 71 2.19 -7.02 -3.12
N VAL A 72 1.98 -7.13 -4.44
CA VAL A 72 0.69 -6.81 -5.07
C VAL A 72 -0.41 -7.72 -4.55
N ILE A 73 -0.14 -9.01 -4.37
CA ILE A 73 -1.12 -9.97 -3.83
C ILE A 73 -1.47 -9.62 -2.38
N LEU A 74 -0.46 -9.41 -1.53
CA LEU A 74 -0.67 -9.03 -0.12
C LEU A 74 -1.39 -7.68 -0.01
N ALA A 75 -1.10 -6.74 -0.89
CA ALA A 75 -1.78 -5.45 -0.98
C ALA A 75 -3.26 -5.59 -1.25
N PHE A 76 -3.59 -6.38 -2.26
CA PHE A 76 -4.96 -6.64 -2.64
C PHE A 76 -5.73 -7.26 -1.47
N TRP A 77 -5.21 -8.34 -0.89
CA TRP A 77 -5.90 -9.04 0.20
C TRP A 77 -5.96 -8.23 1.49
N SER A 78 -4.92 -7.47 1.83
CA SER A 78 -4.95 -6.58 3.00
C SER A 78 -6.02 -5.51 2.82
N SER A 79 -6.08 -4.89 1.64
CA SER A 79 -7.10 -3.87 1.35
C SER A 79 -8.50 -4.47 1.39
N TYR A 80 -8.68 -5.64 0.77
CA TYR A 80 -9.95 -6.36 0.78
C TYR A 80 -10.42 -6.72 2.20
N ALA A 81 -9.51 -7.16 3.08
CA ALA A 81 -9.82 -7.48 4.46
C ALA A 81 -10.19 -6.22 5.28
N VAL A 82 -9.52 -5.10 5.03
CA VAL A 82 -9.80 -3.84 5.73
C VAL A 82 -11.14 -3.25 5.29
N ASP A 83 -11.50 -3.38 4.01
CA ASP A 83 -12.81 -2.96 3.48
C ASP A 83 -13.98 -3.71 4.15
N TRP A 84 -13.77 -4.94 4.66
CA TRP A 84 -14.80 -5.65 5.43
C TRP A 84 -15.05 -5.10 6.84
N ILE A 85 -14.12 -4.31 7.38
CA ILE A 85 -14.15 -3.85 8.78
C ILE A 85 -14.63 -2.39 8.88
N ILE A 86 -14.49 -1.63 7.79
CA ILE A 86 -14.86 -0.21 7.71
C ILE A 86 -16.31 -0.09 7.23
N PRO A 87 -17.11 0.86 7.73
CA PRO A 87 -16.76 1.90 8.72
C PRO A 87 -17.02 1.45 10.16
N ILE A 88 -16.06 1.76 11.05
CA ILE A 88 -16.15 1.42 12.48
C ILE A 88 -17.11 2.35 13.20
N LEU A 89 -17.09 3.65 12.86
CA LEU A 89 -18.05 4.64 13.37
C LEU A 89 -19.13 4.93 12.32
N PRO A 90 -20.41 5.07 12.73
CA PRO A 90 -21.51 5.28 11.81
C PRO A 90 -21.35 6.61 11.06
N VAL A 91 -21.39 6.51 9.73
CA VAL A 91 -21.35 7.60 8.76
C VAL A 91 -22.40 7.37 7.68
N ALA A 92 -22.75 8.40 6.92
CA ALA A 92 -23.68 8.22 5.80
C ALA A 92 -23.06 7.31 4.71
N PRO A 93 -23.83 6.45 4.03
CA PRO A 93 -23.32 5.48 3.04
C PRO A 93 -22.52 6.12 1.87
N ILE A 94 -22.87 7.36 1.52
CA ILE A 94 -22.15 8.12 0.49
C ILE A 94 -20.75 8.57 0.97
N LEU A 95 -20.55 8.78 2.27
CA LEU A 95 -19.27 9.14 2.89
C LEU A 95 -18.38 7.91 3.12
N GLU A 96 -18.99 6.76 3.38
CA GLU A 96 -18.32 5.46 3.52
C GLU A 96 -17.49 5.12 2.28
N LYS A 97 -18.09 5.24 1.09
CA LYS A 97 -17.39 5.08 -0.19
C LYS A 97 -16.18 6.02 -0.36
N TYR A 98 -16.22 7.21 0.24
CA TYR A 98 -15.08 8.14 0.22
C TYR A 98 -13.95 7.70 1.15
N ILE A 99 -14.28 7.14 2.32
CA ILE A 99 -13.29 6.57 3.25
C ILE A 99 -12.57 5.39 2.56
N GLU A 100 -13.32 4.50 1.93
CA GLU A 100 -12.79 3.34 1.18
C GLU A 100 -11.86 3.77 0.04
N THR A 101 -12.28 4.78 -0.75
CA THR A 101 -11.52 5.19 -1.94
C THR A 101 -10.25 5.96 -1.59
N PHE A 102 -10.28 6.78 -0.54
CA PHE A 102 -9.17 7.69 -0.18
C PHE A 102 -8.24 7.12 0.89
N GLY A 103 -8.79 6.52 1.95
CA GLY A 103 -8.05 6.08 3.12
C GLY A 103 -7.24 4.81 2.88
N GLY A 104 -7.80 3.85 2.13
CA GLY A 104 -7.18 2.53 2.06
C GLY A 104 -6.03 2.39 1.07
N ARG A 105 -6.21 2.94 -0.14
CA ARG A 105 -5.25 2.74 -1.23
C ARG A 105 -3.97 3.57 -1.08
N MET A 106 -4.07 4.78 -0.52
CA MET A 106 -2.91 5.66 -0.33
C MET A 106 -2.05 5.22 0.86
N ILE A 107 -2.67 4.82 1.97
CA ILE A 107 -1.93 4.51 3.20
C ILE A 107 -1.24 3.15 3.10
N PHE A 108 -1.88 2.16 2.46
CA PHE A 108 -1.23 0.90 2.17
C PHE A 108 0.04 1.09 1.31
N LEU A 109 -0.07 1.89 0.24
CA LEU A 109 1.07 2.17 -0.64
C LEU A 109 2.21 2.85 0.13
N TYR A 110 1.91 3.84 0.97
CA TYR A 110 2.91 4.51 1.79
C TYR A 110 3.56 3.58 2.83
N ALA A 111 2.80 2.66 3.44
CA ALA A 111 3.34 1.73 4.42
C ALA A 111 4.25 0.67 3.78
N VAL A 112 3.91 0.18 2.58
CA VAL A 112 4.80 -0.72 1.82
C VAL A 112 6.10 -0.02 1.43
N PHE A 113 6.04 1.23 0.99
CA PHE A 113 7.25 1.99 0.66
C PHE A 113 8.10 2.38 1.88
N LEU A 114 7.49 2.54 3.06
CA LEU A 114 8.21 2.95 4.27
C LEU A 114 9.10 1.85 4.87
N PHE A 115 8.82 0.58 4.60
CA PHE A 115 9.47 -0.52 5.32
C PHE A 115 10.26 -1.50 4.45
N ILE A 116 10.18 -1.41 3.13
CA ILE A 116 10.89 -2.32 2.22
C ILE A 116 12.16 -1.67 1.66
N HIS A 117 13.14 -1.47 2.54
CA HIS A 117 14.45 -0.93 2.17
C HIS A 117 15.21 -1.84 1.19
N ASP A 118 15.17 -3.16 1.39
CA ASP A 118 15.89 -4.12 0.54
C ASP A 118 15.40 -4.13 -0.91
N LEU A 119 14.09 -4.03 -1.14
CA LEU A 119 13.53 -3.97 -2.49
C LEU A 119 13.91 -2.67 -3.21
N ASP A 120 13.93 -1.55 -2.49
CA ASP A 120 14.39 -0.27 -3.05
C ASP A 120 15.85 -0.35 -3.52
N GLU A 121 16.72 -0.96 -2.71
CA GLU A 121 18.12 -1.19 -3.06
C GLU A 121 18.27 -2.16 -4.26
N LYS A 122 17.51 -3.27 -4.30
CA LYS A 122 17.49 -4.20 -5.44
C LYS A 122 17.02 -3.52 -6.73
N LEU A 123 15.95 -2.73 -6.67
CA LEU A 123 15.40 -2.00 -7.82
C LEU A 123 16.38 -0.94 -8.31
N THR A 124 16.98 -0.18 -7.40
CA THR A 124 18.01 0.81 -7.73
C THR A 124 19.21 0.16 -8.39
N TYR A 125 19.69 -0.98 -7.86
CA TYR A 125 20.78 -1.74 -8.45
C TYR A 125 20.45 -2.17 -9.88
N LEU A 126 19.31 -2.83 -10.10
CA LEU A 126 18.90 -3.26 -11.44
C LEU A 126 18.75 -2.06 -12.39
N TYR A 127 18.14 -0.96 -11.94
CA TYR A 127 18.03 0.26 -12.73
C TYR A 127 19.42 0.78 -13.16
N THR A 128 20.36 0.90 -12.23
CA THR A 128 21.72 1.38 -12.53
C THR A 128 22.49 0.43 -13.45
N GLU A 129 22.32 -0.88 -13.28
CA GLU A 129 23.02 -1.89 -14.08
C GLU A 129 22.47 -1.96 -15.52
N PHE A 130 21.16 -1.78 -15.72
CA PHE A 130 20.51 -1.85 -17.04
C PHE A 130 20.42 -0.53 -17.79
N LEU A 131 20.14 0.58 -17.09
CA LEU A 131 19.89 1.89 -17.69
C LEU A 131 21.03 2.89 -17.45
N GLY A 132 21.82 2.71 -16.38
CA GLY A 132 22.97 3.55 -16.05
C GLY A 132 24.26 3.20 -16.81
N LYS A 133 24.31 2.04 -17.48
CA LYS A 133 25.42 1.63 -18.37
C LYS A 133 25.17 1.92 -19.86
N ALA A 134 24.13 2.68 -20.20
CA ALA A 134 23.86 3.17 -21.55
C ALA A 134 24.66 4.43 -21.89
#